data_AF-A0A812KGW7-F1
#
_entry.id   AF-A0A812KGW7-F1
#
_cell.length_a   1.000
_cell.length_b   1.000
_cell.length_c   1.000
_cell.angle_alpha   90.00
_cell.angle_beta   90.00
_cell.angle_gamma   90.00
#
_symmetry.space_group_name_H-M   'P 1'
#
loop_
_entity.id
_entity.type
_entity.pdbx_description
1 polymer ?
#
loop_
_entity_poly.entity_id
_entity_poly.type
_entity_poly.pdbx_seq_one_letter_code
_entity_poly.pdbx_strand_id
1 'polypeptide(L)'
;MIFAWQSVIIMEACDKELFAALPCRTALAEFRPAQITSDIMRGLSYLHALKILHRDLNPWNILLKNVEGGVVAKISDLGMAVQCQTQLFGREGIDESSFTSVFSSPEFGTSRGYGFPADIFSAGMTLITIWCIAQDQDEIIEAVE
;
A
#
# COMPACT_ATOMS: atom_id res chain seq x y z
N MET A 1 -39.75 -7.64 -6.70
CA MET A 1 -39.13 -6.58 -5.89
C MET A 1 -37.89 -7.19 -5.26
N ILE A 2 -36.72 -6.93 -5.86
CA ILE A 2 -35.46 -7.53 -5.43
C ILE A 2 -34.87 -6.54 -4.42
N PHE A 3 -34.72 -6.95 -3.17
CA PHE A 3 -34.02 -6.15 -2.18
C PHE A 3 -32.53 -6.12 -2.57
N ALA A 4 -32.03 -4.96 -2.96
CA ALA A 4 -30.60 -4.74 -3.07
C ALA A 4 -30.04 -4.61 -1.65
N TRP A 5 -29.16 -5.53 -1.27
CA TRP A 5 -28.45 -5.44 -0.01
C TRP A 5 -27.25 -4.52 -0.19
N GLN A 6 -27.09 -3.58 0.72
CA GLN A 6 -25.90 -2.73 0.80
C GLN A 6 -25.03 -3.23 1.95
N SER A 7 -23.80 -3.62 1.65
CA SER A 7 -22.79 -3.94 2.66
C SER A 7 -22.09 -2.66 3.11
N VAL A 8 -21.90 -2.50 4.42
CA VAL A 8 -21.19 -1.35 5.03
C VAL A 8 -20.16 -1.88 6.01
N ILE A 9 -18.94 -1.35 5.95
CA ILE A 9 -17.86 -1.64 6.88
C ILE A 9 -17.58 -0.37 7.69
N ILE A 10 -17.65 -0.46 9.02
CA ILE A 10 -17.30 0.63 9.94
C ILE A 10 -15.88 0.39 10.45
N MET A 11 -15.02 1.39 10.32
CA MET A 11 -13.60 1.31 10.69
C MET A 11 -13.19 2.54 11.50
N GLU A 12 -11.97 2.51 12.04
CA GLU A 12 -11.37 3.69 12.64
C GLU A 12 -11.18 4.81 11.60
N ALA A 13 -11.32 6.07 12.03
CA ALA A 13 -11.17 7.23 11.15
C ALA A 13 -9.73 7.76 11.16
N CYS A 14 -9.08 7.74 9.99
CA CYS A 14 -7.80 8.40 9.74
C CYS A 14 -8.00 9.79 9.11
N ASP A 15 -6.97 10.63 9.16
CA ASP A 15 -7.07 12.05 8.80
C ASP A 15 -6.83 12.31 7.30
N LYS A 16 -5.98 11.51 6.64
CA LYS A 16 -5.69 11.60 5.21
C LYS A 16 -5.01 10.32 4.69
N GLU A 17 -5.03 10.10 3.39
CA GLU A 17 -4.12 9.16 2.72
C GLU A 17 -2.72 9.77 2.56
N LEU A 18 -1.71 8.91 2.46
CA LEU A 18 -0.31 9.31 2.32
C LEU A 18 -0.07 10.07 1.02
N PHE A 19 -0.66 9.63 -0.10
CA PHE A 19 -0.51 10.31 -1.40
C PHE A 19 -0.93 11.79 -1.32
N ALA A 20 -2.08 12.08 -0.73
CA ALA A 20 -2.58 13.44 -0.52
C ALA A 20 -1.69 14.29 0.40
N ALA A 21 -0.79 13.68 1.18
CA ALA A 21 0.17 14.39 2.02
C ALA A 21 1.47 14.76 1.27
N LEU A 22 1.76 14.11 0.14
CA LEU A 22 3.03 14.28 -0.60
C LEU A 22 3.29 15.68 -1.16
N PRO A 23 2.29 16.44 -1.67
CA PRO A 23 2.54 17.78 -2.22
C PRO A 23 3.05 18.80 -1.21
N CYS A 24 2.85 18.55 0.08
CA CYS A 24 3.27 19.46 1.12
C CYS A 24 4.69 19.09 1.62
N ARG A 25 5.72 19.54 0.89
CA ARG A 25 7.15 19.29 1.21
C ARG A 25 7.53 19.67 2.65
N THR A 26 6.95 20.74 3.20
CA THR A 26 7.15 21.15 4.59
C THR A 26 6.47 20.21 5.59
N ALA A 27 5.30 19.67 5.26
CA ALA A 27 4.59 18.72 6.11
C ALA A 27 5.24 17.33 6.11
N LEU A 28 5.80 16.86 4.98
CA LEU A 28 6.54 15.58 4.97
C LEU A 28 7.80 15.58 5.83
N ALA A 29 8.50 16.71 5.93
CA ALA A 29 9.61 16.87 6.86
C ALA A 29 9.14 16.76 8.32
N GLU A 30 7.96 17.29 8.64
CA GLU A 30 7.31 17.13 9.95
C GLU A 30 6.81 15.69 10.19
N PHE A 31 6.36 15.00 9.15
CA PHE A 31 5.84 13.63 9.22
C PHE A 31 6.90 12.56 9.43
N ARG A 32 8.19 12.90 9.35
CA ARG A 32 9.34 12.01 9.56
C ARG A 32 9.23 10.76 8.68
N PRO A 33 9.73 10.77 7.43
CA PRO A 33 9.67 9.63 6.50
C PRO A 33 10.13 8.30 7.12
N ALA A 34 11.12 8.33 8.01
CA ALA A 34 11.58 7.18 8.76
C ALA A 34 10.52 6.56 9.68
N GLN A 35 9.68 7.38 10.33
CA GLN A 35 8.59 6.90 11.18
C GLN A 35 7.50 6.23 10.33
N ILE A 36 7.05 6.88 9.26
CA ILE A 36 6.08 6.31 8.32
C ILE A 36 6.60 4.99 7.75
N THR A 37 7.87 4.97 7.32
CA THR A 37 8.53 3.74 6.85
C THR A 37 8.45 2.64 7.89
N SER A 38 8.77 2.96 9.15
CA SER A 38 8.74 2.00 10.25
C SER A 38 7.34 1.44 10.50
N ASP A 39 6.32 2.29 10.46
CA ASP A 39 4.93 1.90 10.68
C ASP A 39 4.38 1.03 9.55
N ILE A 40 4.64 1.39 8.28
CA ILE A 40 4.29 0.57 7.11
C ILE A 40 4.93 -0.81 7.23
N MET A 41 6.24 -0.88 7.50
CA MET A 41 6.94 -2.17 7.57
C MET A 41 6.48 -3.02 8.75
N ARG A 42 6.10 -2.43 9.89
CA ARG A 42 5.48 -3.15 11.02
C ARG A 42 4.11 -3.71 10.64
N GLY A 43 3.26 -2.89 10.01
CA GLY A 43 1.94 -3.33 9.55
C GLY A 43 2.04 -4.47 8.54
N LEU A 44 2.97 -4.37 7.59
CA LEU A 44 3.16 -5.38 6.57
C LEU A 44 3.72 -6.68 7.14
N SER A 45 4.71 -6.58 8.04
CA SER A 45 5.25 -7.73 8.78
C SER A 45 4.14 -8.46 9.56
N TYR A 46 3.23 -7.71 10.18
CA TYR A 46 2.06 -8.27 10.86
C TYR A 46 1.14 -9.05 9.91
N LEU A 47 0.78 -8.47 8.75
CA LEU A 47 -0.02 -9.17 7.73
C LEU A 47 0.66 -10.46 7.25
N HIS A 48 1.95 -10.39 6.95
CA HIS A 48 2.73 -11.53 6.45
C HIS A 48 2.86 -12.64 7.50
N ALA A 49 2.99 -12.28 8.79
CA ALA A 49 2.98 -13.25 9.90
C ALA A 49 1.65 -14.02 9.98
N LEU A 50 0.53 -13.36 9.66
CA LEU A 50 -0.80 -13.96 9.56
C LEU A 50 -1.06 -14.68 8.23
N LYS A 51 -0.05 -14.77 7.36
CA LYS A 51 -0.14 -15.37 6.02
C LYS A 51 -1.11 -14.62 5.10
N ILE A 52 -1.21 -13.30 5.25
CA ILE A 52 -2.05 -12.45 4.42
C ILE A 52 -1.15 -11.67 3.45
N LEU A 53 -1.48 -11.73 2.16
CA LEU A 53 -0.94 -10.86 1.12
C LEU A 53 -1.88 -9.67 0.94
N HIS A 54 -1.33 -8.47 0.83
CA HIS A 54 -2.11 -7.27 0.55
C HIS A 54 -2.47 -7.14 -0.93
N ARG A 55 -1.49 -7.35 -1.83
CA ARG A 55 -1.61 -7.33 -3.30
C ARG A 55 -1.97 -5.98 -3.94
N ASP A 56 -2.05 -4.91 -3.15
CA ASP A 56 -2.34 -3.55 -3.63
C ASP A 56 -1.77 -2.49 -2.68
N LEU A 57 -0.54 -2.71 -2.19
CA LEU A 57 0.10 -1.77 -1.28
C LEU A 57 0.65 -0.59 -2.09
N ASN A 58 0.17 0.62 -1.83
CA ASN A 58 0.55 1.83 -2.55
C ASN A 58 0.30 3.08 -1.67
N PRO A 59 0.74 4.29 -2.07
CA PRO A 59 0.53 5.50 -1.28
C PRO A 59 -0.93 5.90 -1.01
N TRP A 60 -1.90 5.46 -1.83
CA TRP A 60 -3.32 5.69 -1.57
C TRP A 60 -3.86 4.77 -0.46
N ASN A 61 -3.31 3.56 -0.37
CA ASN A 61 -3.67 2.55 0.63
C ASN A 61 -2.86 2.64 1.93
N ILE A 62 -2.15 3.75 2.15
CA ILE A 62 -1.58 4.12 3.45
C ILE A 62 -2.35 5.31 4.01
N LEU A 63 -2.98 5.12 5.16
CA LEU A 63 -3.68 6.17 5.88
C LEU A 63 -2.82 6.75 6.99
N LEU A 64 -2.92 8.06 7.20
CA LEU A 64 -2.21 8.82 8.21
C LEU A 64 -3.19 9.26 9.30
N LYS A 65 -2.83 8.96 10.55
CA LYS A 65 -3.56 9.38 11.74
C LYS A 65 -2.73 10.38 12.54
N ASN A 66 -3.28 11.57 12.78
CA ASN A 66 -2.69 12.53 13.69
C ASN A 66 -2.82 12.01 15.13
N VAL A 67 -1.71 12.02 15.87
CA VAL A 67 -1.64 11.62 17.28
C VAL A 67 -0.92 12.70 18.07
N GLU A 68 -1.01 12.64 19.40
CA GLU A 68 -0.22 13.54 20.25
C GLU A 68 1.27 13.32 19.97
N GLY A 69 1.95 14.38 19.51
CA GLY A 69 3.38 14.35 19.20
C GLY A 69 3.76 13.82 17.82
N GLY A 70 2.83 13.55 16.90
CA GLY A 70 3.18 13.21 15.52
C GLY A 70 2.08 12.58 14.68
N VAL A 71 2.48 11.70 13.76
CA VAL A 71 1.60 10.95 12.86
C VAL A 71 1.89 9.45 13.00
N VAL A 72 0.87 8.63 12.83
CA VAL A 72 0.99 7.17 12.67
C VAL A 72 0.49 6.79 11.29
N ALA A 73 1.28 5.99 10.57
CA ALA A 73 0.85 5.42 9.28
C ALA A 73 0.22 4.05 9.46
N LYS A 74 -0.83 3.77 8.68
CA LYS A 74 -1.62 2.53 8.77
C LYS A 74 -1.88 2.00 7.37
N ILE A 75 -1.67 0.71 7.18
CA ILE A 75 -2.06 0.01 5.94
C ILE A 75 -3.60 -0.13 5.94
N SER A 76 -4.22 0.16 4.80
CA SER A 76 -5.66 0.07 4.59
C SER A 76 -6.01 -0.64 3.29
N ASP A 77 -7.30 -0.86 3.05
CA ASP A 77 -7.85 -1.51 1.85
C ASP A 77 -7.34 -2.94 1.61
N LEU A 78 -7.97 -3.87 2.35
CA LEU A 78 -7.76 -5.31 2.17
C LEU A 78 -8.72 -5.90 1.12
N GLY A 79 -9.31 -5.10 0.23
CA GLY A 79 -10.25 -5.58 -0.80
C GLY A 79 -9.61 -6.57 -1.77
N MET A 80 -8.30 -6.43 -2.01
CA MET A 80 -7.49 -7.36 -2.79
C MET A 80 -6.69 -8.33 -1.91
N ALA A 81 -6.84 -8.31 -0.60
CA ALA A 81 -6.03 -9.17 0.26
C ALA A 81 -6.46 -10.64 0.17
N VAL A 82 -5.52 -11.55 0.42
CA VAL A 82 -5.81 -13.00 0.40
C VAL A 82 -4.90 -13.75 1.35
N GLN A 83 -5.42 -14.83 1.95
CA GLN A 83 -4.61 -15.72 2.75
C GLN A 83 -3.82 -16.68 1.85
N CYS A 84 -2.50 -16.70 1.98
CA CYS A 84 -1.58 -17.48 1.14
C CYS A 84 -0.52 -18.16 2.00
N GLN A 85 -0.26 -19.45 1.81
CA GLN A 85 0.79 -20.13 2.58
C GLN A 85 2.20 -19.86 2.04
N THR A 86 2.35 -19.86 0.72
CA THR A 86 3.65 -19.76 0.05
C THR A 86 3.58 -18.87 -1.18
N GLN A 87 2.79 -19.27 -2.19
CA GLN A 87 2.71 -18.59 -3.47
C GLN A 87 1.32 -18.76 -4.09
N LEU A 88 0.91 -17.76 -4.87
CA LEU A 88 -0.31 -17.77 -5.66
C LEU A 88 0.02 -17.84 -7.15
N PHE A 89 -0.88 -18.46 -7.89
CA PHE A 89 -0.84 -18.52 -9.34
C PHE A 89 -2.14 -17.93 -9.89
N GLY A 90 -2.06 -17.28 -11.04
CA GLY A 90 -3.22 -16.66 -11.69
C GLY A 90 -3.55 -15.26 -11.17
N ARG A 91 -4.74 -14.79 -11.51
CA ARG A 91 -5.16 -13.39 -11.42
C ARG A 91 -6.48 -13.20 -10.64
N GLU A 92 -6.93 -14.23 -9.93
CA GLU A 92 -8.22 -14.21 -9.25
C GLU A 92 -8.27 -13.19 -8.10
N GLY A 93 -9.36 -12.41 -8.08
CA GLY A 93 -9.60 -11.39 -7.06
C GLY A 93 -8.54 -10.29 -7.08
N ILE A 94 -8.07 -9.92 -8.26
CA ILE A 94 -7.12 -8.81 -8.50
C ILE A 94 -7.72 -7.93 -9.60
N ASP A 95 -7.62 -6.62 -9.45
CA ASP A 95 -8.01 -5.69 -10.51
C ASP A 95 -6.99 -5.69 -11.66
N GLU A 96 -7.46 -5.54 -12.90
CA GLU A 96 -6.58 -5.52 -14.07
C GLU A 96 -5.57 -4.37 -14.03
N SER A 97 -5.98 -3.23 -13.46
CA SER A 97 -5.13 -2.05 -13.31
C SER A 97 -3.91 -2.32 -12.42
N SER A 98 -4.02 -3.24 -11.45
CA SER A 98 -2.91 -3.61 -10.56
C SER A 98 -1.77 -4.26 -11.34
N PHE A 99 -1.99 -4.88 -12.49
CA PHE A 99 -0.90 -5.53 -13.26
C PHE A 99 0.02 -4.55 -13.98
N THR A 100 -0.43 -3.31 -14.20
CA THR A 100 0.34 -2.26 -14.88
C THR A 100 0.78 -1.15 -13.94
N SER A 101 0.47 -1.27 -12.65
CA SER A 101 0.84 -0.29 -11.65
C SER A 101 2.36 -0.25 -11.43
N VAL A 102 2.93 0.95 -11.33
CA VAL A 102 4.35 1.16 -10.97
C VAL A 102 4.71 0.60 -9.60
N PHE A 103 3.70 0.38 -8.74
CA PHE A 103 3.88 -0.21 -7.41
C PHE A 103 3.87 -1.74 -7.43
N SER A 104 3.48 -2.38 -8.52
CA SER A 104 3.36 -3.83 -8.58
C SER A 104 4.68 -4.50 -8.94
N SER A 105 5.00 -5.59 -8.26
CA SER A 105 6.21 -6.37 -8.52
C SER A 105 6.23 -6.92 -9.96
N PRO A 106 7.38 -7.04 -10.62
CA PRO A 106 7.47 -7.48 -12.01
C PRO A 106 6.96 -8.92 -12.25
N GLU A 107 6.94 -9.76 -11.22
CA GLU A 107 6.35 -11.11 -11.28
C GLU A 107 4.82 -11.15 -11.13
N PHE A 108 4.20 -10.05 -10.70
CA PHE A 108 2.77 -9.97 -10.42
C PHE A 108 1.95 -10.18 -11.70
N GLY A 109 0.98 -11.09 -11.67
CA GLY A 109 0.18 -11.44 -12.85
C GLY A 109 0.90 -12.27 -13.93
N THR A 110 2.14 -12.71 -13.68
CA THR A 110 2.88 -13.64 -14.55
C THR A 110 2.57 -15.11 -14.25
N SER A 111 2.95 -16.02 -15.13
CA SER A 111 2.82 -17.46 -14.92
C SER A 111 3.79 -18.03 -13.87
N ARG A 112 4.76 -17.25 -13.41
CA ARG A 112 5.76 -17.68 -12.41
C ARG A 112 5.18 -17.76 -10.99
N GLY A 113 4.02 -17.14 -10.77
CA GLY A 113 3.38 -16.98 -9.48
C GLY A 113 4.03 -15.89 -8.64
N TYR A 114 3.35 -15.44 -7.60
CA TYR A 114 3.81 -14.36 -6.70
C TYR A 114 3.43 -14.66 -5.25
N GLY A 115 4.08 -13.99 -4.29
CA GLY A 115 3.89 -14.24 -2.86
C GLY A 115 4.28 -13.02 -2.02
N PHE A 116 4.67 -13.24 -0.76
CA PHE A 116 5.01 -12.15 0.17
C PHE A 116 6.05 -11.15 -0.35
N PRO A 117 7.08 -11.55 -1.12
CA PRO A 117 8.00 -10.60 -1.74
C PRO A 117 7.35 -9.57 -2.67
N ALA A 118 6.19 -9.87 -3.25
CA ALA A 118 5.47 -8.92 -4.11
C ALA A 118 5.02 -7.69 -3.31
N ASP A 119 4.46 -7.89 -2.10
CA ASP A 119 4.10 -6.76 -1.23
C ASP A 119 5.34 -6.00 -0.75
N ILE A 120 6.50 -6.66 -0.59
CA ILE A 120 7.76 -6.01 -0.21
C ILE A 120 8.24 -5.08 -1.33
N PHE A 121 8.11 -5.50 -2.59
CA PHE A 121 8.38 -4.64 -3.73
C PHE A 121 7.47 -3.41 -3.71
N SER A 122 6.16 -3.63 -3.54
CA SER A 122 5.18 -2.54 -3.47
C SER A 122 5.42 -1.58 -2.32
N ALA A 123 5.85 -2.10 -1.16
CA ALA A 123 6.31 -1.27 -0.05
C ALA A 123 7.52 -0.43 -0.47
N GLY A 124 8.53 -1.04 -1.11
CA GLY A 124 9.71 -0.33 -1.61
C GLY A 124 9.35 0.86 -2.52
N MET A 125 8.47 0.63 -3.50
CA MET A 125 7.99 1.69 -4.40
C MET A 125 7.23 2.79 -3.63
N THR A 126 6.38 2.42 -2.69
CA THR A 126 5.68 3.37 -1.80
C THR A 126 6.65 4.22 -0.99
N LEU A 127 7.72 3.61 -0.46
CA LEU A 127 8.74 4.32 0.30
C LEU A 127 9.50 5.30 -0.59
N ILE A 128 9.90 4.90 -1.80
CA ILE A 128 10.58 5.79 -2.76
C ILE A 128 9.75 7.06 -2.99
N THR A 129 8.43 6.94 -3.12
CA THR A 129 7.53 8.09 -3.25
C THR A 129 7.68 9.08 -2.09
N ILE A 130 7.79 8.60 -0.85
CA ILE A 130 7.94 9.43 0.35
C ILE A 130 9.34 10.06 0.41
N TRP A 131 10.38 9.26 0.16
CA TRP A 131 11.77 9.68 0.33
C TRP A 131 12.26 10.60 -0.79
N CYS A 132 11.75 10.44 -2.01
CA CYS A 132 12.01 11.35 -3.14
C CYS A 132 10.99 12.49 -3.24
N ILE A 133 9.91 12.46 -2.46
CA ILE A 133 8.78 13.40 -2.54
C ILE A 133 8.16 13.42 -3.95
N ALA A 134 8.12 12.25 -4.60
CA ALA A 134 7.62 12.10 -5.94
C ALA A 134 6.10 12.38 -5.96
N GLN A 135 5.67 13.27 -6.85
CA GLN A 135 4.28 13.77 -6.90
C GLN A 135 3.40 12.96 -7.84
N ASP A 136 4.00 12.22 -8.76
CA ASP A 136 3.32 11.40 -9.77
C ASP A 136 4.14 10.15 -10.09
N GLN A 137 3.60 9.34 -11.00
CA GLN A 137 4.23 8.08 -11.40
C GLN A 137 5.51 8.29 -12.23
N ASP A 138 5.61 9.38 -12.99
CA ASP A 138 6.76 9.66 -13.84
C ASP A 138 7.98 9.99 -12.97
N GLU A 139 7.80 10.81 -11.93
CA GLU A 139 8.85 11.11 -10.95
C GLU A 139 9.29 9.86 -10.15
N ILE A 140 8.39 8.92 -9.89
CA ILE A 140 8.73 7.63 -9.26
C ILE A 140 9.59 6.78 -10.18
N ILE A 141 9.23 6.70 -11.47
CA ILE A 141 9.97 5.93 -12.48
C ILE A 141 11.37 6.53 -12.66
N GLU A 142 11.49 7.85 -12.81
CA GLU A 142 12.79 8.53 -12.93
C GLU A 142 13.69 8.28 -11.71
N ALA A 143 13.11 8.15 -10.51
CA ALA A 143 13.87 7.89 -9.29
C ALA A 143 14.46 6.47 -9.20
N VAL A 144 13.99 5.51 -10.02
CA VAL A 144 14.44 4.11 -9.99
C VAL A 144 15.26 3.66 -11.20
N GLU A 145 15.42 4.54 -12.21
CA GLU A 145 16.30 4.36 -13.37
C GLU A 145 17.71 4.90 -13.13
#